data_AF-A0A8J4CK93-F1
#
_entry.id   AF-A0A8J4CK93-F1
#
_cell.length_a   1.000
_cell.length_b   1.000
_cell.length_c   1.000
_cell.angle_alpha   90.00
_cell.angle_beta   90.00
_cell.angle_gamma   90.00
#
_symmetry.space_group_name_H-M   'P 1'
#
loop_
_entity.id
_entity.type
_entity.pdbx_description
1 polymer ?
#
loop_
_entity_poly.entity_id
_entity_poly.type
_entity_poly.pdbx_seq_one_letter_code
_entity_poly.pdbx_strand_id
1 'polypeptide(L)'
;PVSPSLEYNFGEKVPSPLRIPLSSAARWFVDKPAKMSDKTCTIRTRKFMTNRLLQRRQFIIDVLHPGRPNVSKAELKEKLTSMYDVKDSQCVFLFGFRTQFGGGKSTGFGLIYDDLKAAKQFEPKFRLVRNGLEKKVDRSRKQMKERRKRAKKVRGVKKNAGAGKK
;
A
#
# COMPACT_ATOMS: atom_id res chain seq x y z
N PRO A 1 1.01 73.13 -9.62
CA PRO A 1 -0.33 73.56 -10.11
C PRO A 1 -0.41 73.39 -11.64
N VAL A 2 -1.63 73.14 -12.16
CA VAL A 2 -2.00 72.78 -13.56
C VAL A 2 -1.46 71.42 -14.04
N SER A 3 -2.22 70.48 -14.62
CA SER A 3 -3.54 70.49 -15.29
C SER A 3 -4.07 69.03 -15.49
N PRO A 4 -5.30 68.81 -16.01
CA PRO A 4 -6.17 67.66 -15.70
C PRO A 4 -6.43 66.65 -16.83
N SER A 5 -7.07 65.54 -16.42
CA SER A 5 -8.00 64.61 -17.11
C SER A 5 -8.17 64.64 -18.63
N LEU A 6 -8.13 63.47 -19.27
CA LEU A 6 -8.93 63.14 -20.45
C LEU A 6 -9.21 61.62 -20.49
N GLU A 7 -10.50 61.29 -20.41
CA GLU A 7 -11.08 59.99 -20.75
C GLU A 7 -10.82 59.67 -22.22
N TYR A 8 -10.60 58.39 -22.57
CA TYR A 8 -10.66 57.95 -23.97
C TYR A 8 -11.42 56.64 -24.14
N ASN A 9 -12.15 56.64 -25.25
CA ASN A 9 -13.37 55.91 -25.53
C ASN A 9 -13.20 54.40 -25.76
N PHE A 10 -14.34 53.75 -25.54
CA PHE A 10 -14.67 52.37 -25.87
C PHE A 10 -14.80 52.19 -27.39
N GLY A 11 -14.21 51.10 -27.91
CA GLY A 11 -14.64 50.46 -29.15
C GLY A 11 -13.61 50.47 -30.28
N GLU A 12 -13.04 49.30 -30.58
CA GLU A 12 -13.12 48.70 -31.92
C GLU A 12 -12.63 47.23 -31.94
N LYS A 13 -13.16 46.51 -32.92
CA LYS A 13 -13.25 45.05 -33.07
C LYS A 13 -11.91 44.30 -33.07
N VAL A 14 -11.82 43.22 -32.31
CA VAL A 14 -10.81 42.17 -32.51
C VAL A 14 -11.32 41.11 -33.51
N PRO A 15 -10.58 40.80 -34.60
CA PRO A 15 -10.98 39.78 -35.56
C PRO A 15 -10.75 38.37 -35.01
N SER A 16 -11.71 37.48 -35.27
CA SER A 16 -11.64 36.06 -34.95
C SER A 16 -10.54 35.35 -35.76
N PRO A 17 -9.65 34.55 -35.15
CA PRO A 17 -8.71 33.75 -35.92
C PRO A 17 -9.41 32.53 -36.52
N LEU A 18 -9.09 32.33 -37.80
CA LEU A 18 -9.61 31.35 -38.75
C LEU A 18 -9.49 29.89 -38.25
N ARG A 19 -10.56 29.12 -38.46
CA ARG A 19 -10.56 27.65 -38.36
C ARG A 19 -9.62 27.07 -39.43
N ILE A 20 -8.54 26.44 -38.98
CA ILE A 20 -7.70 25.57 -39.81
C ILE A 20 -8.38 24.19 -39.86
N PRO A 21 -8.58 23.57 -41.04
CA PRO A 21 -9.08 22.21 -41.12
C PRO A 21 -7.97 21.23 -40.71
N LEU A 22 -8.18 20.48 -39.63
CA LEU A 22 -7.34 19.34 -39.29
C LEU A 22 -7.54 18.26 -40.36
N SER A 23 -6.61 18.24 -41.32
CA SER A 23 -6.42 17.14 -42.24
C SER A 23 -5.86 15.93 -41.50
N SER A 24 -6.23 14.79 -42.08
CA SER A 24 -5.90 13.41 -41.76
C SER A 24 -4.46 13.16 -41.28
N ALA A 25 -4.34 12.10 -40.46
CA ALA A 25 -3.15 11.30 -40.19
C ALA A 25 -2.14 11.80 -39.14
N ALA A 26 -2.57 11.75 -37.87
CA ALA A 26 -1.66 11.40 -36.77
C ALA A 26 -2.28 10.25 -35.97
N ARG A 27 -2.32 9.07 -36.60
CA ARG A 27 -2.58 7.81 -35.90
C ARG A 27 -1.31 7.56 -35.09
N TRP A 28 -1.32 8.00 -33.83
CA TRP A 28 -0.30 7.62 -32.86
C TRP A 28 -0.20 6.10 -32.93
N PHE A 29 0.93 5.63 -33.42
CA PHE A 29 1.29 4.23 -33.39
C PHE A 29 1.45 3.89 -31.91
N VAL A 30 0.34 3.54 -31.28
CA VAL A 30 0.34 2.92 -29.95
C VAL A 30 1.04 1.60 -30.19
N ASP A 31 2.34 1.57 -29.88
CA ASP A 31 3.10 0.34 -29.76
C ASP A 31 2.23 -0.63 -28.96
N LYS A 32 1.72 -1.63 -29.65
CA LYS A 32 1.00 -2.74 -29.06
C LYS A 32 1.97 -3.33 -28.04
N PRO A 33 1.72 -3.26 -26.72
CA PRO A 33 2.66 -3.81 -25.77
C PRO A 33 2.82 -5.28 -26.13
N ALA A 34 4.05 -5.69 -26.43
CA ALA A 34 4.37 -7.08 -26.69
C ALA A 34 3.66 -7.91 -25.62
N LYS A 35 2.85 -8.90 -26.04
CA LYS A 35 2.28 -9.90 -25.13
C LYS A 35 3.47 -10.53 -24.42
N MET A 36 3.84 -10.00 -23.26
CA MET A 36 4.76 -10.69 -22.37
C MET A 36 4.04 -11.98 -22.04
N SER A 37 4.56 -13.08 -22.59
CA SER A 37 4.22 -14.42 -22.15
C SER A 37 4.08 -14.39 -20.62
N ASP A 38 3.03 -15.00 -20.09
CA ASP A 38 2.78 -15.05 -18.65
C ASP A 38 4.03 -15.61 -17.96
N LYS A 39 4.92 -14.72 -17.52
CA LYS A 39 6.25 -15.11 -17.03
C LYS A 39 6.01 -15.92 -15.77
N THR A 40 6.17 -17.23 -15.90
CA THR A 40 5.76 -18.21 -14.90
C THR A 40 6.55 -17.98 -13.61
N CYS A 41 5.85 -17.55 -12.55
CA CYS A 41 6.44 -17.43 -11.23
C CYS A 41 6.29 -18.75 -10.48
N THR A 42 7.41 -19.38 -10.14
CA THR A 42 7.47 -20.64 -9.40
C THR A 42 7.77 -20.36 -7.93
N ILE A 43 7.00 -20.97 -7.04
CA ILE A 43 7.16 -20.83 -5.59
C ILE A 43 7.80 -22.12 -5.06
N ARG A 44 8.86 -21.97 -4.26
CA ARG A 44 9.47 -23.07 -3.51
C ARG A 44 9.43 -22.73 -2.02
N THR A 45 9.06 -23.69 -1.19
CA THR A 45 9.05 -23.53 0.26
C THR A 45 10.20 -24.28 0.90
N ARG A 46 10.86 -23.66 1.89
CA ARG A 46 11.96 -24.25 2.67
C ARG A 46 11.65 -24.18 4.15
N LYS A 47 12.23 -25.10 4.93
CA LYS A 47 12.11 -25.15 6.39
C LYS A 47 10.65 -25.06 6.85
N PHE A 48 9.81 -25.93 6.29
CA PHE A 48 8.39 -25.97 6.60
C PHE A 48 8.17 -26.54 8.00
N MET A 49 7.55 -25.75 8.87
CA MET A 49 7.29 -26.13 10.26
C MET A 49 5.83 -25.86 10.62
N THR A 50 5.17 -26.85 11.21
CA THR A 50 3.82 -26.72 11.73
C THR A 50 3.89 -26.38 13.22
N ASN A 51 3.48 -25.18 13.61
CA ASN A 51 3.46 -24.74 15.00
C ASN A 51 2.02 -24.79 15.54
N ARG A 52 1.74 -25.83 16.35
CA ARG A 52 0.40 -26.05 16.92
C ARG A 52 0.03 -25.08 18.04
N LEU A 53 1.02 -24.58 18.80
CA LEU A 53 0.79 -23.62 19.89
C LEU A 53 0.21 -22.29 19.37
N LEU A 54 0.62 -21.88 18.17
CA LEU A 54 0.18 -20.65 17.52
C LEU A 54 -0.83 -20.89 16.40
N GLN A 55 -1.31 -22.13 16.23
CA GLN A 55 -2.28 -22.54 15.21
C GLN A 55 -1.89 -22.06 13.80
N ARG A 56 -0.61 -22.24 13.45
CA ARG A 56 -0.08 -21.79 12.15
C ARG A 56 1.02 -22.67 11.62
N ARG A 57 1.15 -22.66 10.30
CA ARG A 57 2.28 -23.22 9.56
C ARG A 57 3.22 -22.08 9.17
N GLN A 58 4.52 -22.25 9.41
CA GLN A 58 5.55 -21.24 9.14
C GLN A 58 6.66 -21.81 8.26
N PHE A 59 7.09 -21.02 7.27
CA PHE A 59 8.07 -21.46 6.29
C PHE A 59 8.78 -20.27 5.64
N ILE A 60 9.90 -20.57 4.98
CA ILE A 60 10.62 -19.64 4.12
C ILE A 60 10.13 -19.85 2.70
N ILE A 61 9.88 -18.76 1.97
CA ILE A 61 9.44 -18.77 0.59
C ILE A 61 10.57 -18.27 -0.30
N ASP A 62 10.94 -19.09 -1.27
CA ASP A 62 11.78 -18.71 -2.39
C ASP A 62 10.88 -18.56 -3.63
N VAL A 63 10.85 -17.36 -4.19
CA VAL A 63 10.10 -17.01 -5.39
C VAL A 63 11.09 -16.93 -6.55
N LEU A 64 10.89 -17.76 -7.56
CA LEU A 64 11.64 -17.74 -8.81
C LEU A 64 10.79 -17.06 -9.90
N HIS A 65 11.30 -15.98 -10.47
CA HIS A 65 10.60 -15.14 -11.43
C HIS A 65 11.53 -14.68 -12.58
N PRO A 66 12.04 -15.64 -13.40
CA PRO A 66 13.01 -15.32 -14.45
C PRO A 66 12.45 -14.29 -15.44
N GLY A 67 13.24 -13.24 -15.70
CA GLY A 67 12.88 -12.17 -16.64
C GLY A 67 11.65 -11.34 -16.23
N ARG A 68 11.08 -11.53 -15.03
CA ARG A 68 9.95 -10.76 -14.50
C ARG A 68 10.45 -9.85 -13.36
N PRO A 69 9.89 -8.64 -13.19
CA PRO A 69 10.10 -7.85 -11.99
C PRO A 69 9.53 -8.54 -10.75
N ASN A 70 9.73 -7.93 -9.58
CA ASN A 70 9.25 -8.43 -8.30
C ASN A 70 7.75 -8.76 -8.34
N VAL A 71 7.41 -10.00 -7.95
CA VAL A 71 6.03 -10.51 -7.92
C VAL A 71 5.24 -9.84 -6.80
N SER A 72 3.99 -9.48 -7.08
CA SER A 72 3.09 -8.88 -6.09
C SER A 72 2.73 -9.88 -5.00
N LYS A 73 2.48 -9.41 -3.77
CA LYS A 73 2.09 -10.29 -2.66
C LYS A 73 0.69 -10.88 -2.83
N ALA A 74 -0.19 -10.21 -3.56
CA ALA A 74 -1.54 -10.70 -3.84
C ALA A 74 -1.48 -11.99 -4.68
N GLU A 75 -0.71 -11.97 -5.77
CA GLU A 75 -0.49 -13.16 -6.61
C GLU A 75 0.17 -14.31 -5.84
N LEU A 76 1.13 -14.01 -4.97
CA LEU A 76 1.77 -15.04 -4.14
C LEU A 76 0.81 -15.63 -3.12
N LYS A 77 -0.11 -14.83 -2.56
CA LYS A 77 -1.15 -15.32 -1.65
C LYS A 77 -2.09 -16.27 -2.37
N GLU A 78 -2.57 -15.91 -3.55
CA GLU A 78 -3.46 -16.76 -4.35
C GLU A 78 -2.80 -18.11 -4.65
N LYS A 79 -1.55 -18.10 -5.14
CA LYS A 79 -0.81 -19.33 -5.42
C LYS A 79 -0.58 -20.19 -4.18
N LEU A 80 -0.29 -19.60 -3.03
CA LEU A 80 -0.10 -20.34 -1.78
C LEU A 80 -1.43 -20.87 -1.22
N THR A 81 -2.52 -20.15 -1.46
CA THR A 81 -3.88 -20.57 -1.10
C THR A 81 -4.24 -21.83 -1.88
N SER A 82 -3.99 -21.85 -3.19
CA SER A 82 -4.20 -23.04 -4.05
C SER A 82 -3.21 -24.17 -3.77
N MET A 83 -1.94 -23.87 -3.44
CA MET A 83 -0.91 -24.90 -3.21
C MET A 83 -1.12 -25.69 -1.92
N TYR A 84 -1.74 -25.07 -0.92
CA TYR A 84 -1.92 -25.65 0.42
C TYR A 84 -3.39 -25.79 0.82
N ASP A 85 -4.31 -25.66 -0.13
CA ASP A 85 -5.76 -25.80 0.04
C ASP A 85 -6.30 -25.00 1.23
N VAL A 86 -5.90 -23.74 1.32
CA VAL A 86 -6.37 -22.83 2.37
C VAL A 86 -7.72 -22.25 1.94
N LYS A 87 -8.71 -22.29 2.84
CA LYS A 87 -10.06 -21.77 2.55
C LYS A 87 -10.07 -20.26 2.30
N ASP A 88 -9.34 -19.52 3.13
CA ASP A 88 -9.30 -18.05 3.10
C ASP A 88 -7.91 -17.51 2.77
N SER A 89 -7.78 -16.74 1.69
CA SER A 89 -6.52 -16.03 1.32
C SER A 89 -6.08 -15.01 2.39
N GLN A 90 -7.01 -14.56 3.24
CA GLN A 90 -6.74 -13.64 4.34
C GLN A 90 -6.02 -14.30 5.52
N CYS A 91 -6.03 -15.64 5.63
CA CYS A 91 -5.25 -16.39 6.62
C CYS A 91 -3.76 -16.50 6.24
N VAL A 92 -3.40 -16.17 4.99
CA VAL A 92 -2.02 -16.24 4.49
C VAL A 92 -1.33 -14.90 4.64
N PHE A 93 -0.22 -14.87 5.39
CA PHE A 93 0.59 -13.68 5.61
C PHE A 93 1.99 -13.84 5.03
N LEU A 94 2.38 -12.89 4.18
CA LEU A 94 3.68 -12.88 3.53
C LEU A 94 4.46 -11.61 3.90
N PHE A 95 5.69 -11.76 4.40
CA PHE A 95 6.50 -10.63 4.85
C PHE A 95 8.00 -10.84 4.62
N GLY A 96 8.76 -9.76 4.77
CA GLY A 96 10.23 -9.82 4.73
C GLY A 96 10.82 -10.23 3.39
N PHE A 97 10.14 -9.96 2.27
CA PHE A 97 10.71 -10.25 0.95
C PHE A 97 11.93 -9.38 0.67
N ARG A 98 13.01 -10.03 0.24
CA ARG A 98 14.23 -9.43 -0.27
C ARG A 98 14.56 -10.06 -1.62
N THR A 99 14.82 -9.25 -2.63
CA THR A 99 15.30 -9.72 -3.93
C THR A 99 16.80 -9.95 -3.85
N GLN A 100 17.28 -11.03 -4.45
CA GLN A 100 18.71 -11.31 -4.53
C GLN A 100 19.39 -10.35 -5.52
N PHE A 101 20.67 -10.08 -5.30
CA PHE A 101 21.47 -9.33 -6.24
C PHE A 101 21.52 -10.09 -7.58
N GLY A 102 21.38 -9.38 -8.70
CA GLY A 102 21.20 -9.97 -10.03
C GLY A 102 19.76 -10.33 -10.40
N GLY A 103 18.78 -10.22 -9.49
CA GLY A 103 17.36 -10.42 -9.80
C GLY A 103 16.95 -11.88 -9.99
N GLY A 104 15.75 -12.11 -10.53
CA GLY A 104 15.21 -13.44 -10.86
C GLY A 104 14.81 -14.34 -9.66
N LYS A 105 15.31 -14.04 -8.45
CA LYS A 105 14.96 -14.74 -7.22
C LYS A 105 14.69 -13.76 -6.08
N SER A 106 13.60 -13.99 -5.34
CA SER A 106 13.29 -13.29 -4.10
C SER A 106 13.05 -14.27 -2.96
N THR A 107 13.51 -13.94 -1.77
CA THR A 107 13.31 -14.75 -0.56
C THR A 107 12.46 -13.99 0.45
N GLY A 108 11.50 -14.64 1.09
CA GLY A 108 10.65 -14.06 2.13
C GLY A 108 10.16 -15.11 3.12
N PHE A 109 9.27 -14.70 4.01
CA PHE A 109 8.65 -15.57 5.00
C PHE A 109 7.14 -15.67 4.74
N GLY A 110 6.60 -16.87 4.95
CA GLY A 110 5.19 -17.17 4.85
C GLY A 110 4.65 -17.75 6.14
N LEU A 111 3.46 -17.29 6.53
CA LEU A 111 2.66 -17.85 7.62
C LEU A 111 1.28 -18.18 7.08
N ILE A 112 0.79 -19.38 7.37
CA ILE A 112 -0.58 -19.81 7.08
C ILE A 112 -1.22 -20.12 8.43
N TYR A 113 -2.23 -19.34 8.82
CA TYR A 113 -3.04 -19.66 10.01
C TYR A 113 -4.17 -20.61 9.64
N ASP A 114 -4.58 -21.43 10.61
CA ASP A 114 -5.76 -22.29 10.44
C ASP A 114 -7.05 -21.43 10.47
N ASP A 115 -7.11 -20.43 11.36
CA ASP A 115 -8.25 -19.54 11.55
C ASP A 115 -7.90 -18.04 11.49
N LEU A 116 -8.85 -17.21 11.03
CA LEU A 116 -8.73 -15.74 11.07
C LEU A 116 -8.67 -15.18 12.49
N LYS A 117 -9.31 -15.84 13.46
CA LYS A 117 -9.29 -15.43 14.87
C LYS A 117 -7.87 -15.57 15.44
N ALA A 118 -7.22 -16.70 15.18
CA ALA A 118 -5.83 -16.95 15.57
C ALA A 118 -4.89 -15.92 14.91
N ALA A 119 -5.10 -15.64 13.62
CA ALA A 119 -4.33 -14.63 12.91
C ALA A 119 -4.41 -13.25 13.58
N LYS A 120 -5.60 -12.77 13.96
CA LYS A 120 -5.77 -11.48 14.64
C LYS A 120 -5.14 -11.43 16.04
N GLN A 121 -5.08 -12.56 16.73
CA GLN A 121 -4.52 -12.64 18.09
C GLN A 121 -2.98 -12.64 18.07
N PHE A 122 -2.37 -13.42 17.16
CA PHE A 122 -0.92 -13.66 17.16
C PHE A 122 -0.14 -12.77 16.20
N GLU A 123 -0.75 -12.22 15.15
CA GLU A 123 -0.04 -11.32 14.24
C GLU A 123 0.21 -9.94 14.87
N PRO A 124 1.41 -9.37 14.66
CA PRO A 124 1.65 -7.98 14.95
C PRO A 124 0.69 -7.06 14.17
N LYS A 125 0.14 -6.06 14.87
CA LYS A 125 -0.85 -5.11 14.33
C LYS A 125 -0.47 -4.48 12.98
N PHE A 126 0.80 -4.14 12.77
CA PHE A 126 1.24 -3.51 11.52
C PHE A 126 1.05 -4.41 10.28
N ARG A 127 1.04 -5.74 10.46
CA ARG A 127 0.74 -6.68 9.36
C ARG A 127 -0.75 -6.81 9.14
N LEU A 128 -1.55 -6.82 10.20
CA LEU A 128 -3.01 -6.79 10.12
C LEU A 128 -3.50 -5.55 9.35
N VAL A 129 -2.94 -4.37 9.66
CA VAL A 129 -3.25 -3.12 8.97
C VAL A 129 -2.88 -3.18 7.49
N ARG A 130 -1.70 -3.73 7.15
CA ARG A 130 -1.28 -3.90 5.74
C ARG A 130 -2.16 -4.87 4.96
N ASN A 131 -2.79 -5.82 5.64
CA ASN A 131 -3.71 -6.77 5.04
C ASN A 131 -5.17 -6.29 5.05
N GLY A 132 -5.45 -5.10 5.60
CA GLY A 132 -6.79 -4.52 5.68
C GLY A 132 -7.69 -5.11 6.79
N LEU A 133 -7.15 -5.91 7.71
CA LEU A 133 -7.93 -6.57 8.77
C LEU A 133 -8.15 -5.70 10.02
N GLU A 134 -7.26 -4.73 10.27
CA GLU A 134 -7.36 -3.78 11.39
C GLU A 134 -7.13 -2.36 10.86
N LYS A 135 -7.79 -1.36 11.45
CA LYS A 135 -7.59 0.04 11.07
C LYS A 135 -6.34 0.60 11.75
N LYS A 136 -5.59 1.44 11.03
CA LYS A 136 -4.44 2.15 11.59
C LYS A 136 -4.93 3.15 12.65
N VAL A 137 -4.27 3.16 13.80
CA VAL A 137 -4.50 4.18 14.84
C VAL A 137 -3.48 5.30 14.66
N ASP A 138 -3.93 6.44 14.12
CA ASP A 138 -3.08 7.61 13.96
C ASP A 138 -3.01 8.41 15.28
N ARG A 139 -1.90 8.25 16.00
CA ARG A 139 -1.60 9.01 17.23
C ARG A 139 -0.12 9.38 17.26
N SER A 140 0.18 10.65 17.51
CA SER A 140 1.57 11.09 17.68
C SER A 140 2.13 10.69 19.04
N ARG A 141 3.29 10.03 19.03
CA ARG A 141 4.02 9.64 20.26
C ARG A 141 4.39 10.86 21.11
N LYS A 142 4.64 12.03 20.50
CA LYS A 142 4.96 13.27 21.22
C LYS A 142 3.73 13.76 22.00
N GLN A 143 2.59 13.88 21.34
CA GLN A 143 1.33 14.32 21.96
C GLN A 143 0.89 13.41 23.11
N MET A 144 1.03 12.09 22.97
CA MET A 144 0.71 11.14 24.04
C MET A 144 1.61 11.31 25.27
N LYS A 145 2.92 11.52 25.06
CA LYS A 145 3.88 11.74 26.16
C LYS A 145 3.66 13.09 26.85
N GLU A 146 3.38 14.14 26.09
CA GLU A 146 3.06 15.46 26.64
C GLU A 146 1.76 15.44 27.44
N ARG A 147 0.70 14.79 26.91
CA ARG A 147 -0.56 14.58 27.64
C ARG A 147 -0.32 13.84 28.95
N ARG A 148 0.48 12.75 28.93
CA ARG A 148 0.83 12.00 30.14
C ARG A 148 1.62 12.86 31.14
N LYS A 149 2.55 13.70 30.68
CA LYS A 149 3.30 14.63 31.55
C LYS A 149 2.37 15.69 32.18
N ARG A 150 1.43 16.27 31.42
CA ARG A 150 0.44 17.24 31.93
C ARG A 150 -0.50 16.59 32.95
N ALA A 151 -0.98 15.38 32.68
CA ALA A 151 -1.88 14.63 33.56
C ALA A 151 -1.24 14.25 34.91
N LYS A 152 0.10 14.19 35.02
CA LYS A 152 0.78 13.97 36.31
C LYS A 152 0.68 15.18 37.26
N LYS A 153 0.46 16.40 36.75
CA LYS A 153 0.41 17.63 37.56
C LYS A 153 -0.93 17.86 38.27
N VAL A 154 -2.01 17.25 37.79
CA VAL A 154 -3.38 17.42 38.30
C VAL A 154 -3.85 16.14 39.00
N ARG A 155 -4.77 16.25 39.98
CA ARG A 155 -5.34 15.13 40.77
C ARG A 155 -6.87 15.12 40.69
N GLY A 156 -7.48 13.96 40.97
CA GLY A 156 -8.93 13.78 40.98
C GLY A 156 -9.61 14.09 39.64
N VAL A 157 -10.85 14.56 39.71
CA VAL A 157 -11.71 14.87 38.55
C VAL A 157 -11.06 15.89 37.59
N LYS A 158 -10.17 16.75 38.10
CA LYS A 158 -9.44 17.77 37.30
C LYS A 158 -8.52 17.17 36.23
N LYS A 159 -8.16 15.87 36.28
CA LYS A 159 -7.39 15.20 35.21
C LYS A 159 -8.18 15.06 33.91
N ASN A 160 -9.50 14.83 33.97
CA ASN A 160 -10.34 14.63 32.79
C ASN A 160 -10.65 15.97 32.08
N ALA A 161 -10.78 17.06 32.84
CA ALA A 161 -11.04 18.39 32.29
C ALA A 161 -9.92 18.90 31.35
N GLY A 162 -8.66 18.56 31.63
CA GLY A 162 -7.51 18.93 30.77
C GLY A 162 -7.35 18.10 29.50
N ALA A 163 -8.09 16.99 29.36
CA ALA A 163 -8.06 16.13 28.17
C ALA A 163 -9.13 16.50 27.14
N GLY A 164 -10.16 17.25 27.54
CA GLY A 164 -11.32 17.63 26.71
C GLY A 164 -11.26 19.01 26.06
N LYS A 165 -10.34 19.90 26.47
CA LYS A 165 -10.11 21.17 25.75
C LYS A 165 -9.25 20.91 24.52
N LYS A 166 -9.91 20.56 23.42
CA LYS A 166 -9.41 20.82 22.07
C LYS A 166 -9.74 22.27 21.71
#